data_AF-A0A8X8ZSM8-F1
#
_entry.id   AF-A0A8X8ZSM8-F1
#
_cell.length_a   1.000
_cell.length_b   1.000
_cell.length_c   1.000
_cell.angle_alpha   90.00
_cell.angle_beta   90.00
_cell.angle_gamma   90.00
#
_symmetry.space_group_name_H-M   'P 1'
#
loop_
_entity.id
_entity.type
_entity.pdbx_description
1 polymer ?
#
loop_
_entity_poly.entity_id
_entity_poly.type
_entity_poly.pdbx_seq_one_letter_code
_entity_poly.pdbx_strand_id
1 'polypeptide(L)'
;MAQELITVVEQKKLKKMKFLQILTKASTSRHNRSRVFSIAANGRFFSDQAHSQSHRRSSFGIAFDIDGVLLRGETPVGGSPQALKRLYDESGNLRVPYVFLTNGGGVPESERATELSKLLNVPISASQVIQGHSPFKQLAKRFENDLVIAVGKGEPVAVMSEYGFKNVLSIDEYASYFEHIDPLGKFKNWSNKQVGYWKSRHRKVDPCSEKVQAVFIVSDSIDWSRDIQVFLYLN
;
A
#
# COMPACT_ATOMS: atom_id res chain seq x y z
N MET A 1 -35.09 11.13 -3.46
CA MET A 1 -35.52 10.11 -2.46
C MET A 1 -35.30 8.68 -2.94
N ALA A 2 -36.10 8.09 -3.84
CA ALA A 2 -35.93 6.67 -4.22
C ALA A 2 -34.71 6.38 -5.15
N GLN A 3 -34.42 7.27 -6.12
CA GLN A 3 -33.23 7.12 -6.98
C GLN A 3 -31.90 7.25 -6.20
N GLU A 4 -31.81 8.16 -5.24
CA GLU A 4 -30.57 8.38 -4.45
C GLU A 4 -30.22 7.19 -3.55
N LEU A 5 -31.22 6.51 -2.99
CA LEU A 5 -31.02 5.30 -2.19
C LEU A 5 -30.45 4.14 -3.03
N ILE A 6 -30.89 4.00 -4.28
CA ILE A 6 -30.39 2.97 -5.20
C ILE A 6 -28.92 3.23 -5.56
N THR A 7 -28.57 4.50 -5.84
CA THR A 7 -27.19 4.89 -6.17
C THR A 7 -26.22 4.66 -5.00
N VAL A 8 -26.64 4.96 -3.76
CA VAL A 8 -25.82 4.71 -2.56
C VAL A 8 -25.63 3.21 -2.29
N VAL A 9 -26.67 2.40 -2.52
CA VAL A 9 -26.58 0.93 -2.37
C VAL A 9 -25.67 0.33 -3.45
N GLU A 10 -25.77 0.77 -4.70
CA GLU A 10 -24.86 0.31 -5.77
C GLU A 10 -23.40 0.72 -5.52
N GLN A 11 -23.15 1.95 -5.08
CA GLN A 11 -21.81 2.42 -4.73
C GLN A 11 -21.20 1.60 -3.59
N LYS A 12 -21.99 1.26 -2.56
CA LYS A 12 -21.56 0.36 -1.47
C LYS A 12 -21.30 -1.07 -1.97
N LYS A 13 -22.13 -1.58 -2.89
CA LYS A 13 -21.99 -2.92 -3.49
C LYS A 13 -20.74 -2.99 -4.37
N LEU A 14 -20.48 -1.94 -5.16
CA LEU A 14 -19.30 -1.82 -6.02
C LEU A 14 -17.99 -1.68 -5.21
N LYS A 15 -18.00 -0.91 -4.11
CA LYS A 15 -16.88 -0.85 -3.16
C LYS A 15 -16.62 -2.20 -2.48
N LYS A 16 -17.67 -2.89 -2.04
CA LYS A 16 -17.57 -4.25 -1.45
C LYS A 16 -17.03 -5.28 -2.45
N MET A 17 -17.44 -5.19 -3.72
CA MET A 17 -16.93 -6.04 -4.80
C MET A 17 -15.46 -5.78 -5.13
N LYS A 18 -15.02 -4.51 -5.13
CA LYS A 18 -13.60 -4.16 -5.33
C LYS A 18 -12.70 -4.65 -4.18
N PHE A 19 -13.18 -4.60 -2.94
CA PHE A 19 -12.44 -5.14 -1.79
C PHE A 19 -12.31 -6.68 -1.86
N LEU A 20 -13.36 -7.39 -2.30
CA LEU A 20 -13.30 -8.84 -2.54
C LEU A 20 -12.35 -9.21 -3.69
N GLN A 21 -12.21 -8.37 -4.71
CA GLN A 21 -11.29 -8.58 -5.83
C GLN A 21 -9.81 -8.51 -5.42
N ILE A 22 -9.49 -7.68 -4.42
CA ILE A 22 -8.14 -7.62 -3.82
C ILE A 22 -7.83 -8.95 -3.11
N LEU A 23 -8.80 -9.49 -2.36
CA LEU A 23 -8.64 -10.76 -1.64
C LEU A 23 -8.58 -12.00 -2.56
N THR A 24 -9.21 -11.96 -3.72
CA THR A 24 -9.21 -13.11 -4.66
C THR A 24 -7.95 -13.21 -5.50
N LYS A 25 -7.29 -12.09 -5.82
CA LYS A 25 -6.06 -12.09 -6.64
C LYS A 25 -4.82 -12.63 -5.91
N ALA A 26 -4.82 -12.66 -4.58
CA ALA A 26 -3.75 -13.26 -3.79
C ALA A 26 -3.73 -14.80 -3.83
N SER A 27 -4.74 -15.46 -4.45
CA SER A 27 -4.95 -16.91 -4.36
C SER A 27 -4.70 -17.69 -5.67
N THR A 28 -4.22 -17.05 -6.74
CA THR A 28 -3.98 -17.75 -8.02
C THR A 28 -2.54 -17.61 -8.51
N SER A 29 -1.66 -18.48 -8.00
CA SER A 29 -0.47 -18.93 -8.74
C SER A 29 -0.82 -20.28 -9.37
N ARG A 30 -0.98 -20.32 -10.70
CA ARG A 30 -1.24 -21.55 -11.47
C ARG A 30 0.01 -21.90 -12.27
N HIS A 31 0.65 -23.02 -11.93
CA HIS A 31 1.48 -23.79 -12.88
C HIS A 31 0.58 -24.83 -13.55
N ASN A 32 0.55 -24.81 -14.88
CA ASN A 32 -0.25 -25.72 -15.69
C ASN A 32 0.70 -26.59 -16.53
N ARG A 33 0.71 -27.90 -16.31
CA ARG A 33 1.16 -28.89 -17.29
C ARG A 33 0.19 -30.06 -17.29
N SER A 34 -0.53 -30.18 -18.40
CA SER A 34 -1.38 -31.29 -18.78
C SER A 34 -0.55 -32.52 -19.13
N ARG A 35 -0.94 -33.72 -18.66
CA ARG A 35 -0.90 -34.97 -19.45
C ARG A 35 -2.00 -35.93 -18.98
N VAL A 36 -2.57 -36.59 -19.98
CA VAL A 36 -3.79 -37.41 -20.03
C VAL A 36 -3.51 -38.82 -19.52
N PHE A 37 -4.45 -39.45 -18.80
CA PHE A 37 -4.59 -40.91 -18.80
C PHE A 37 -6.05 -41.38 -18.71
N SER A 38 -6.29 -42.46 -19.45
CA SER A 38 -7.54 -43.11 -19.82
C SER A 38 -8.14 -43.96 -18.70
N ILE A 39 -9.46 -44.13 -18.75
CA ILE A 39 -10.27 -44.91 -17.80
C ILE A 39 -10.23 -46.41 -18.17
N ALA A 40 -10.03 -47.29 -17.18
CA ALA A 40 -10.52 -48.67 -17.23
C ALA A 40 -10.80 -49.25 -15.82
N ALA A 41 -12.05 -49.64 -15.64
CA ALA A 41 -12.62 -50.80 -14.94
C ALA A 41 -12.33 -51.12 -13.45
N ASN A 42 -13.43 -51.07 -12.69
CA ASN A 42 -13.98 -52.04 -11.74
C ASN A 42 -13.12 -52.61 -10.59
N GLY A 43 -13.53 -52.27 -9.37
CA GLY A 43 -13.31 -53.06 -8.16
C GLY A 43 -14.11 -52.49 -6.99
N ARG A 44 -15.12 -53.24 -6.51
CA ARG A 44 -15.91 -52.89 -5.32
C ARG A 44 -15.03 -52.94 -4.08
N PHE A 45 -14.85 -51.83 -3.37
CA PHE A 45 -14.43 -51.86 -1.96
C PHE A 45 -14.88 -50.59 -1.23
N PHE A 46 -15.56 -50.82 -0.10
CA PHE A 46 -15.90 -49.92 1.00
C PHE A 46 -16.45 -48.53 0.67
N SER A 47 -17.67 -48.27 1.17
CA SER A 47 -18.19 -46.92 1.38
C SER A 47 -17.38 -46.25 2.49
N ASP A 48 -16.12 -45.92 2.22
CA ASP A 48 -15.53 -44.76 2.86
C ASP A 48 -16.21 -43.55 2.23
N GLN A 49 -16.97 -42.84 3.05
CA GLN A 49 -17.29 -41.45 2.81
C GLN A 49 -15.94 -40.73 2.62
N ALA A 50 -15.48 -40.69 1.37
CA ALA A 50 -14.53 -39.72 0.92
C ALA A 50 -15.22 -38.36 1.14
N HIS A 51 -15.04 -37.81 2.34
CA HIS A 51 -15.00 -36.38 2.50
C HIS A 51 -13.95 -35.92 1.50
N SER A 52 -14.42 -35.57 0.30
CA SER A 52 -13.68 -34.74 -0.61
C SER A 52 -13.18 -33.60 0.25
N GLN A 53 -11.88 -33.59 0.54
CA GLN A 53 -11.21 -32.46 1.18
C GLN A 53 -11.27 -31.31 0.17
N SER A 54 -12.46 -30.74 -0.03
CA SER A 54 -12.57 -29.39 -0.51
C SER A 54 -11.86 -28.60 0.56
N HIS A 55 -10.66 -28.10 0.28
CA HIS A 55 -9.95 -27.17 1.14
C HIS A 55 -10.96 -26.13 1.61
N ARG A 56 -11.46 -26.27 2.85
CA ARG A 56 -12.51 -25.40 3.37
C ARG A 56 -11.84 -24.06 3.59
N ARG A 57 -11.95 -23.18 2.59
CA ARG A 57 -11.58 -21.78 2.71
C ARG A 57 -12.26 -21.22 3.96
N SER A 58 -11.53 -20.51 4.80
CA SER A 58 -12.10 -19.90 5.99
C SER A 58 -13.26 -18.97 5.59
N SER A 59 -14.30 -18.93 6.42
CA SER A 59 -15.45 -18.03 6.25
C SER A 59 -15.14 -16.58 6.66
N PHE A 60 -13.94 -16.33 7.16
CA PHE A 60 -13.48 -15.05 7.69
C PHE A 60 -12.05 -14.74 7.21
N GLY A 61 -11.66 -13.48 7.35
CA GLY A 61 -10.28 -13.02 7.19
C GLY A 61 -9.89 -12.07 8.32
N ILE A 62 -8.59 -11.79 8.45
CA ILE A 62 -8.04 -10.98 9.53
C ILE A 62 -7.38 -9.73 8.96
N ALA A 63 -7.62 -8.56 9.56
CA ALA A 63 -6.84 -7.36 9.32
C ALA A 63 -5.98 -7.10 10.55
N PHE A 64 -4.66 -7.09 10.37
CA PHE A 64 -3.71 -6.80 11.43
C PHE A 64 -3.27 -5.34 11.34
N ASP A 65 -3.41 -4.62 12.44
CA ASP A 65 -2.56 -3.46 12.66
C ASP A 65 -1.10 -3.91 12.81
N ILE A 66 -0.15 -2.99 12.56
CA ILE A 66 1.28 -3.27 12.61
C ILE A 66 1.87 -2.76 13.92
N ASP A 67 1.80 -1.45 14.13
CA ASP A 67 2.53 -0.76 15.18
C ASP A 67 1.85 -0.97 16.54
N GLY A 68 2.55 -1.62 17.47
CA GLY A 68 2.02 -2.01 18.77
C GLY A 68 1.24 -3.33 18.78
N VAL A 69 0.97 -3.93 17.61
CA VAL A 69 0.28 -5.23 17.49
C VAL A 69 1.23 -6.32 17.03
N LEU A 70 1.86 -6.16 15.87
CA LEU A 70 2.80 -7.13 15.32
C LEU A 70 4.26 -6.71 15.55
N LEU A 71 4.54 -5.42 15.48
CA LEU A 71 5.86 -4.83 15.59
C LEU A 71 5.87 -3.65 16.57
N ARG A 72 7.02 -3.40 17.22
CA ARG A 72 7.33 -2.15 17.91
C ARG A 72 8.64 -1.63 17.33
N GLY A 73 8.56 -0.65 16.43
CA GLY A 73 9.68 -0.33 15.54
C GLY A 73 9.96 -1.52 14.62
N GLU A 74 11.20 -1.99 14.61
CA GLU A 74 11.62 -3.17 13.83
C GLU A 74 11.50 -4.49 14.62
N THR A 75 11.11 -4.44 15.89
CA THR A 75 11.10 -5.62 16.78
C THR A 75 9.73 -6.29 16.79
N PRO A 76 9.63 -7.60 16.50
CA PRO A 76 8.39 -8.35 16.67
C PRO A 76 7.85 -8.32 18.10
N VAL A 77 6.55 -8.07 18.24
CA VAL A 77 5.87 -8.04 19.52
C VAL A 77 5.44 -9.46 19.91
N GLY A 78 5.99 -9.95 21.03
CA GLY A 78 5.63 -11.25 21.58
C GLY A 78 5.81 -12.39 20.58
N GLY A 79 4.75 -13.18 20.38
CA GLY A 79 4.74 -14.30 19.44
C GLY A 79 4.16 -13.98 18.05
N SER A 80 4.22 -12.72 17.61
CA SER A 80 3.59 -12.29 16.35
C SER A 80 4.04 -13.09 15.11
N PRO A 81 5.33 -13.46 14.93
CA PRO A 81 5.74 -14.34 13.83
C PRO A 81 5.07 -15.72 13.90
N GLN A 82 5.00 -16.30 15.09
CA GLN A 82 4.39 -17.62 15.31
C GLN A 82 2.87 -17.58 15.09
N ALA A 83 2.21 -16.48 15.48
CA ALA A 83 0.78 -16.29 15.24
C ALA A 83 0.47 -16.24 13.74
N LEU A 84 1.28 -15.53 12.94
CA LEU A 84 1.12 -15.48 11.49
C LEU A 84 1.39 -16.83 10.83
N LYS A 85 2.42 -17.57 11.29
CA LYS A 85 2.71 -18.92 10.77
C LYS A 85 1.55 -19.90 10.98
N ARG A 86 0.76 -19.76 12.06
CA ARG A 86 -0.44 -20.58 12.31
C ARG A 86 -1.57 -20.35 11.30
N LEU A 87 -1.51 -19.29 10.50
CA LEU A 87 -2.50 -19.03 9.44
C LEU A 87 -2.23 -19.86 8.17
N TYR A 88 -1.11 -20.58 8.12
CA TYR A 88 -0.73 -21.48 7.02
C TYR A 88 -0.95 -22.95 7.42
N ASP A 89 -1.14 -23.81 6.42
CA ASP A 89 -1.10 -25.26 6.60
C ASP A 89 0.34 -25.80 6.53
N GLU A 90 0.50 -27.09 6.78
CA GLU A 90 1.80 -27.78 6.74
C GLU A 90 2.44 -27.76 5.35
N SER A 91 1.65 -27.57 4.29
CA SER A 91 2.12 -27.42 2.91
C SER A 91 2.48 -25.98 2.56
N GLY A 92 2.38 -25.05 3.50
CA GLY A 92 2.67 -23.63 3.31
C GLY A 92 1.56 -22.85 2.58
N ASN A 93 0.37 -23.44 2.41
CA ASN A 93 -0.76 -22.72 1.82
C ASN A 93 -1.50 -21.92 2.89
N LEU A 94 -1.95 -20.72 2.50
CA LEU A 94 -2.69 -19.85 3.40
C LEU A 94 -4.10 -20.42 3.70
N ARG A 95 -4.36 -20.74 4.96
CA ARG A 95 -5.66 -21.26 5.43
C ARG A 95 -6.65 -20.14 5.77
N VAL A 96 -6.15 -19.06 6.37
CA VAL A 96 -6.93 -17.89 6.77
C VAL A 96 -6.37 -16.66 6.07
N PRO A 97 -7.13 -16.00 5.17
CA PRO A 97 -6.67 -14.81 4.48
C PRO A 97 -6.50 -13.67 5.47
N TYR A 98 -5.41 -12.92 5.31
CA TYR A 98 -5.16 -11.75 6.13
C TYR A 98 -4.51 -10.62 5.33
N VAL A 99 -4.69 -9.40 5.84
CA VAL A 99 -4.06 -8.18 5.37
C VAL A 99 -3.43 -7.43 6.54
N PHE A 100 -2.43 -6.61 6.24
CA PHE A 100 -1.91 -5.59 7.14
C PHE A 100 -2.62 -4.28 6.82
N LEU A 101 -3.15 -3.62 7.84
CA LEU A 101 -3.86 -2.36 7.74
C LEU A 101 -3.25 -1.40 8.76
N THR A 102 -2.48 -0.42 8.29
CA THR A 102 -1.81 0.57 9.13
C THR A 102 -2.10 1.98 8.67
N ASN A 103 -2.14 2.93 9.61
CA ASN A 103 -2.14 4.36 9.30
C ASN A 103 -0.75 4.88 8.93
N GLY A 104 0.31 4.10 9.24
CA GLY A 104 1.68 4.40 8.84
C GLY A 104 1.87 4.32 7.33
N GLY A 105 3.06 4.71 6.87
CA GLY A 105 3.33 4.87 5.46
C GLY A 105 4.70 5.45 5.17
N GLY A 106 4.89 5.85 3.92
CA GLY A 106 6.06 6.59 3.46
C GLY A 106 6.87 5.87 2.38
N VAL A 107 6.65 4.58 2.19
CA VAL A 107 7.31 3.77 1.16
C VAL A 107 6.26 2.96 0.38
N PRO A 108 6.57 2.50 -0.85
CA PRO A 108 5.67 1.64 -1.60
C PRO A 108 5.24 0.39 -0.83
N GLU A 109 4.03 -0.13 -1.09
CA GLU A 109 3.54 -1.34 -0.41
C GLU A 109 4.43 -2.57 -0.70
N SER A 110 5.10 -2.59 -1.84
CA SER A 110 6.06 -3.63 -2.25
C SER A 110 7.30 -3.66 -1.34
N GLU A 111 7.85 -2.49 -1.04
CA GLU A 111 8.97 -2.33 -0.11
C GLU A 111 8.54 -2.70 1.31
N ARG A 112 7.40 -2.18 1.77
CA ARG A 112 6.86 -2.50 3.10
C ARG A 112 6.56 -3.98 3.26
N ALA A 113 5.99 -4.65 2.23
CA ALA A 113 5.76 -6.08 2.25
C ALA A 113 7.07 -6.89 2.35
N THR A 114 8.13 -6.43 1.67
CA THR A 114 9.45 -7.06 1.72
C THR A 114 10.07 -6.94 3.11
N GLU A 115 9.98 -5.76 3.72
CA GLU A 115 10.42 -5.51 5.10
C GLU A 115 9.66 -6.38 6.10
N LEU A 116 8.32 -6.34 6.07
CA LEU A 116 7.47 -7.15 6.95
C LEU A 116 7.76 -8.65 6.79
N SER A 117 8.03 -9.11 5.56
CA SER A 117 8.36 -10.53 5.31
C SER A 117 9.62 -10.95 6.05
N LYS A 118 10.64 -10.07 6.08
CA LYS A 118 11.90 -10.31 6.79
C LYS A 118 11.68 -10.30 8.30
N LEU A 119 10.99 -9.28 8.82
CA LEU A 119 10.79 -9.10 10.26
C LEU A 119 9.89 -10.19 10.88
N LEU A 120 8.85 -10.60 10.16
CA LEU A 120 7.84 -11.56 10.65
C LEU A 120 8.11 -12.99 10.18
N ASN A 121 9.12 -13.19 9.33
CA ASN A 121 9.55 -14.49 8.80
C ASN A 121 8.38 -15.30 8.19
N VAL A 122 7.57 -14.62 7.37
CA VAL A 122 6.46 -15.18 6.59
C VAL A 122 6.41 -14.48 5.22
N PRO A 123 5.98 -15.16 4.14
CA PRO A 123 5.88 -14.52 2.82
C PRO A 123 4.69 -13.56 2.79
N ILE A 124 4.96 -12.27 2.55
CA ILE A 124 3.94 -11.21 2.45
C ILE A 124 4.03 -10.56 1.07
N SER A 125 2.89 -10.48 0.39
CA SER A 125 2.78 -9.77 -0.89
C SER A 125 2.35 -8.32 -0.68
N ALA A 126 2.72 -7.44 -1.62
CA ALA A 126 2.28 -6.03 -1.64
C ALA A 126 0.74 -5.90 -1.56
N SER A 127 0.00 -6.84 -2.16
CA SER A 127 -1.47 -6.84 -2.15
C SER A 127 -2.09 -7.07 -0.76
N GLN A 128 -1.31 -7.58 0.19
CA GLN A 128 -1.72 -7.76 1.57
C GLN A 128 -1.43 -6.53 2.43
N VAL A 129 -0.73 -5.51 1.93
CA VAL A 129 -0.36 -4.33 2.71
C VAL A 129 -1.25 -3.16 2.30
N ILE A 130 -1.89 -2.55 3.29
CA ILE A 130 -2.71 -1.35 3.15
C ILE A 130 -2.15 -0.31 4.14
N GLN A 131 -1.53 0.73 3.59
CA GLN A 131 -0.94 1.85 4.32
C GLN A 131 -1.89 3.07 4.28
N GLY A 132 -1.61 4.09 5.10
CA GLY A 132 -2.44 5.30 5.18
C GLY A 132 -2.65 5.98 3.81
N HIS A 133 -1.64 5.91 2.93
CA HIS A 133 -1.66 6.48 1.59
C HIS A 133 -2.26 5.57 0.51
N SER A 134 -2.49 4.27 0.76
CA SER A 134 -3.03 3.34 -0.24
C SER A 134 -4.34 3.79 -0.91
N PRO A 135 -5.27 4.50 -0.24
CA PRO A 135 -6.46 5.05 -0.88
C PRO A 135 -6.18 6.05 -2.01
N PHE A 136 -5.00 6.69 -2.06
CA PHE A 136 -4.64 7.65 -3.10
C PHE A 136 -4.58 7.03 -4.50
N LYS A 137 -4.42 5.70 -4.63
CA LYS A 137 -4.61 4.97 -5.89
C LYS A 137 -5.94 5.30 -6.59
N GLN A 138 -6.99 5.60 -5.82
CA GLN A 138 -8.31 5.94 -6.37
C GLN A 138 -8.37 7.37 -6.94
N LEU A 139 -7.44 8.23 -6.52
CA LEU A 139 -7.35 9.64 -6.93
C LEU A 139 -6.38 9.85 -8.10
N ALA A 140 -5.54 8.86 -8.41
CA ALA A 140 -4.56 8.93 -9.49
C ALA A 140 -5.17 9.36 -10.83
N LYS A 141 -6.31 8.79 -11.23
CA LYS A 141 -6.99 9.18 -12.47
C LYS A 141 -7.42 10.66 -12.48
N ARG A 142 -7.77 11.22 -11.32
CA ARG A 142 -8.23 12.61 -11.22
C ARG A 142 -7.08 13.60 -11.38
N PHE A 143 -5.91 13.28 -10.83
CA PHE A 143 -4.75 14.17 -10.77
C PHE A 143 -3.55 13.65 -11.60
N GLU A 144 -3.80 12.79 -12.59
CA GLU A 144 -2.76 12.04 -13.30
C GLU A 144 -1.69 12.94 -13.90
N ASN A 145 -2.12 14.03 -14.54
CA ASN A 145 -1.25 14.99 -15.22
C ASN A 145 -1.19 16.35 -14.50
N ASP A 146 -1.76 16.44 -13.29
CA ASP A 146 -1.77 17.67 -12.51
C ASP A 146 -0.50 17.75 -11.66
N LEU A 147 0.05 18.96 -11.48
CA LEU A 147 1.12 19.18 -10.50
C LEU A 147 0.58 18.95 -9.09
N VAL A 148 1.15 17.97 -8.39
CA VAL A 148 0.81 17.64 -7.01
C VAL A 148 2.06 17.60 -6.13
N ILE A 149 1.89 17.92 -4.86
CA ILE A 149 2.97 17.84 -3.86
C ILE A 149 2.76 16.60 -3.01
N ALA A 150 3.80 15.78 -2.84
CA ALA A 150 3.83 14.64 -1.95
C ALA A 150 4.67 14.95 -0.71
N VAL A 151 4.11 14.68 0.47
CA VAL A 151 4.67 15.08 1.77
C VAL A 151 4.86 13.86 2.65
N GLY A 152 5.99 13.81 3.36
CA GLY A 152 6.24 12.82 4.41
C GLY A 152 7.61 12.17 4.32
N LYS A 153 7.98 11.45 5.38
CA LYS A 153 9.18 10.61 5.46
C LYS A 153 9.16 9.45 4.45
N GLY A 154 10.34 8.96 4.10
CA GLY A 154 10.54 7.86 3.16
C GLY A 154 10.63 8.36 1.71
N GLU A 155 9.88 7.73 0.82
CA GLU A 155 9.86 7.97 -0.62
C GLU A 155 8.45 8.38 -1.11
N PRO A 156 7.87 9.50 -0.65
CA PRO A 156 6.51 9.89 -1.00
C PRO A 156 6.30 10.09 -2.51
N VAL A 157 7.33 10.56 -3.23
CA VAL A 157 7.29 10.72 -4.69
C VAL A 157 7.22 9.36 -5.39
N ALA A 158 7.95 8.35 -4.92
CA ALA A 158 7.93 7.00 -5.50
C ALA A 158 6.54 6.36 -5.31
N VAL A 159 5.98 6.44 -4.10
CA VAL A 159 4.62 5.98 -3.78
C VAL A 159 3.60 6.57 -4.75
N MET A 160 3.59 7.89 -4.90
CA MET A 160 2.63 8.57 -5.77
C MET A 160 2.85 8.24 -7.25
N SER A 161 4.11 8.11 -7.68
CA SER A 161 4.44 7.72 -9.05
C SER A 161 3.93 6.31 -9.38
N GLU A 162 4.10 5.35 -8.47
CA GLU A 162 3.56 3.99 -8.63
C GLU A 162 2.03 3.95 -8.72
N TYR A 163 1.36 4.91 -8.07
CA TYR A 163 -0.10 5.01 -8.13
C TYR A 163 -0.60 5.59 -9.44
N GLY A 164 0.28 6.22 -10.23
CA GLY A 164 -0.02 6.78 -11.55
C GLY A 164 -0.04 8.31 -11.62
N PHE A 165 0.41 9.02 -10.58
CA PHE A 165 0.58 10.47 -10.64
C PHE A 165 1.88 10.79 -11.39
N LYS A 166 1.82 11.58 -12.46
CA LYS A 166 2.99 11.83 -13.33
C LYS A 166 3.80 13.06 -12.92
N ASN A 167 3.13 14.07 -12.39
CA ASN A 167 3.71 15.38 -12.09
C ASN A 167 3.76 15.58 -10.57
N VAL A 168 4.66 14.83 -9.91
CA VAL A 168 4.81 14.82 -8.45
C VAL A 168 6.14 15.46 -8.03
N LEU A 169 6.06 16.45 -7.15
CA LEU A 169 7.22 17.00 -6.44
C LEU A 169 7.17 16.58 -4.97
N SER A 170 8.33 16.34 -4.36
CA SER A 170 8.37 16.30 -2.88
C SER A 170 8.20 17.71 -2.33
N ILE A 171 7.80 17.83 -1.07
CA ILE A 171 7.74 19.14 -0.41
C ILE A 171 9.13 19.79 -0.28
N ASP A 172 10.19 18.99 -0.08
CA ASP A 172 11.58 19.47 -0.07
C ASP A 172 11.97 20.05 -1.43
N GLU A 173 11.60 19.36 -2.52
CA GLU A 173 11.85 19.78 -3.90
C GLU A 173 11.07 21.06 -4.20
N TYR A 174 9.76 21.12 -3.90
CA TYR A 174 8.95 22.32 -4.07
C TYR A 174 9.52 23.52 -3.31
N ALA A 175 9.88 23.36 -2.03
CA ALA A 175 10.44 24.44 -1.23
C ALA A 175 11.78 24.96 -1.77
N SER A 176 12.56 24.11 -2.46
CA SER A 176 13.85 24.50 -3.03
C SER A 176 13.76 25.53 -4.17
N TYR A 177 12.57 25.73 -4.76
CA TYR A 177 12.32 26.76 -5.77
C TYR A 177 12.12 28.15 -5.15
N PHE A 178 11.93 28.26 -3.83
CA PHE A 178 11.60 29.51 -3.15
C PHE A 178 12.55 29.75 -1.98
N GLU A 179 13.56 30.60 -2.18
CA GLU A 179 14.66 30.82 -1.23
C GLU A 179 14.21 31.20 0.20
N HIS A 180 13.08 31.89 0.31
CA HIS A 180 12.60 32.43 1.59
C HIS A 180 11.33 31.76 2.12
N ILE A 181 10.90 30.63 1.52
CA ILE A 181 9.67 29.93 1.95
C ILE A 181 9.80 29.27 3.33
N ASP A 182 11.04 29.01 3.78
CA ASP A 182 11.34 28.49 5.11
C ASP A 182 12.16 29.50 5.93
N PRO A 183 11.50 30.36 6.73
CA PRO A 183 12.18 31.35 7.58
C PRO A 183 13.15 30.73 8.59
N LEU A 184 12.92 29.47 8.97
CA LEU A 184 13.75 28.74 9.93
C LEU A 184 14.86 27.93 9.26
N GLY A 185 14.90 27.86 7.92
CA GLY A 185 15.84 27.04 7.16
C GLY A 185 17.30 27.30 7.52
N LYS A 186 17.67 28.55 7.77
CA LYS A 186 19.03 28.97 8.19
C LYS A 186 19.48 28.41 9.54
N PHE A 187 18.56 27.93 10.37
CA PHE A 187 18.85 27.32 11.67
C PHE A 187 18.86 25.78 11.60
N LYS A 188 18.56 25.19 10.43
CA LYS A 188 18.46 23.75 10.24
C LYS A 188 19.76 23.18 9.66
N ASN A 189 20.64 22.72 10.54
CA ASN A 189 21.96 22.20 10.12
C ASN A 189 21.89 20.86 9.34
N TRP A 190 20.73 20.20 9.35
CA TRP A 190 20.51 18.90 8.71
C TRP A 190 20.01 19.00 7.25
N SER A 191 19.51 20.17 6.82
CA SER A 191 18.84 20.36 5.52
C SER A 191 19.82 20.50 4.34
N ASN A 192 21.05 20.94 4.58
CA ASN A 192 22.04 21.26 3.54
C ASN A 192 22.45 20.07 2.64
N LYS A 193 22.19 18.82 3.05
CA LYS A 193 22.57 17.63 2.26
C LYS A 193 21.59 17.26 1.15
N GLN A 194 20.32 17.69 1.23
CA GLN A 194 19.29 17.22 0.28
C GLN A 194 19.09 18.14 -0.93
N VAL A 195 19.40 19.44 -0.81
CA VAL A 195 19.12 20.46 -1.84
C VAL A 195 19.92 20.25 -3.14
N GLY A 196 21.12 19.66 -3.06
CA GLY A 196 21.99 19.44 -4.21
C GLY A 196 21.53 18.32 -5.17
N TYR A 197 20.72 17.36 -4.70
CA TYR A 197 20.32 16.20 -5.49
C TYR A 197 19.20 16.53 -6.50
N TRP A 198 18.32 17.48 -6.18
CA TRP A 198 17.11 17.77 -6.96
C TRP A 198 17.37 18.72 -8.13
N LYS A 199 18.37 19.60 -8.04
CA LYS A 199 18.71 20.59 -9.08
C LYS A 199 19.21 19.97 -10.40
N SER A 200 19.57 18.68 -10.42
CA SER A 200 20.13 18.01 -11.60
C SER A 200 19.11 17.40 -12.56
N ARG A 201 17.82 17.33 -12.20
CA ARG A 201 16.81 16.74 -13.09
C ARG A 201 16.05 17.86 -13.80
N HIS A 202 16.27 18.01 -15.10
CA HIS A 202 15.34 18.76 -15.96
C HIS A 202 13.98 18.06 -15.94
N ARG A 203 13.11 18.46 -15.00
CA ARG A 203 11.73 17.99 -14.97
C ARG A 203 10.89 18.83 -15.92
N LYS A 204 9.80 18.23 -16.39
CA LYS A 204 8.81 18.90 -17.25
C LYS A 204 7.95 19.91 -16.51
N VAL A 205 8.03 19.94 -15.17
CA VAL A 205 7.13 20.69 -14.30
C VAL A 205 7.90 21.82 -13.63
N ASP A 206 7.36 23.03 -13.73
CA ASP A 206 7.92 24.22 -13.09
C ASP A 206 6.92 24.82 -12.09
N PRO A 207 7.16 24.71 -10.77
CA PRO A 207 6.26 25.22 -9.74
C PRO A 207 6.16 26.75 -9.73
N CYS A 208 7.03 27.47 -10.46
CA CYS A 208 6.92 28.92 -10.64
C CYS A 208 5.89 29.32 -11.71
N SER A 209 5.53 28.41 -12.63
CA SER A 209 4.60 28.68 -13.73
C SER A 209 3.34 27.81 -13.74
N GLU A 210 3.33 26.71 -12.97
CA GLU A 210 2.19 25.80 -12.86
C GLU A 210 1.54 25.84 -11.47
N LYS A 211 0.20 25.80 -11.43
CA LYS A 211 -0.56 25.78 -10.17
C LYS A 211 -0.61 24.37 -9.57
N VAL A 212 -0.24 24.25 -8.30
CA VAL A 212 -0.41 23.02 -7.51
C VAL A 212 -1.90 22.71 -7.34
N GLN A 213 -2.33 21.53 -7.80
CA GLN A 213 -3.75 21.14 -7.75
C GLN A 213 -4.12 20.41 -6.46
N ALA A 214 -3.17 19.74 -5.83
CA ALA A 214 -3.39 19.01 -4.59
C ALA A 214 -2.08 18.75 -3.83
N VAL A 215 -2.24 18.61 -2.51
CA VAL A 215 -1.20 18.13 -1.60
C VAL A 215 -1.63 16.76 -1.07
N PHE A 216 -0.72 15.80 -1.12
CA PHE A 216 -0.90 14.47 -0.59
C PHE A 216 0.09 14.23 0.56
N ILE A 217 -0.44 14.12 1.77
CA ILE A 217 0.34 13.73 2.94
C ILE A 217 0.40 12.20 2.94
N VAL A 218 1.55 11.68 2.50
CA VAL A 218 1.81 10.24 2.37
C VAL A 218 2.18 9.64 3.73
N SER A 219 2.94 10.37 4.54
CA SER A 219 3.39 9.96 5.87
C SER A 219 3.75 11.20 6.70
N ASP A 220 4.21 10.99 7.94
CA ASP A 220 4.60 12.10 8.82
C ASP A 220 5.72 12.94 8.19
N SER A 221 5.54 14.27 8.23
CA SER A 221 6.57 15.23 7.87
C SER A 221 7.84 15.05 8.71
N ILE A 222 9.00 15.26 8.09
CA ILE A 222 10.29 15.34 8.80
C ILE A 222 10.52 16.78 9.28
N ASP A 223 10.13 17.77 8.48
CA ASP A 223 10.28 19.20 8.79
C ASP A 223 8.93 19.90 8.91
N TRP A 224 8.29 19.75 10.08
CA TRP A 224 6.93 20.25 10.30
C TRP A 224 6.85 21.77 10.13
N SER A 225 7.87 22.50 10.56
CA SER A 225 7.87 23.97 10.48
C SER A 225 7.85 24.46 9.04
N ARG A 226 8.69 23.89 8.17
CA ARG A 226 8.69 24.20 6.74
C ARG A 226 7.41 23.72 6.10
N ASP A 227 7.02 22.47 6.34
CA ASP A 227 5.92 21.84 5.60
C ASP A 227 4.60 22.56 5.87
N ILE A 228 4.34 22.94 7.13
CA ILE A 228 3.18 23.78 7.50
C ILE A 228 3.27 25.16 6.83
N GLN A 229 4.46 25.78 6.84
CA GLN A 229 4.67 27.09 6.21
C GLN A 229 4.38 27.04 4.71
N VAL A 230 4.85 26.00 4.01
CA VAL A 230 4.59 25.78 2.58
C VAL A 230 3.09 25.65 2.34
N PHE A 231 2.36 24.88 3.14
CA PHE A 231 0.90 24.74 2.97
C PHE A 231 0.15 26.05 3.05
N LEU A 232 0.57 26.99 3.89
CA LEU A 232 -0.04 28.31 4.00
C LEU A 232 0.22 29.20 2.76
N TYR A 233 1.25 28.90 1.97
CA TYR A 233 1.61 29.63 0.75
C TYR A 233 1.11 28.98 -0.55
N LEU A 234 0.52 27.78 -0.48
CA LEU A 234 -0.07 27.15 -1.65
C LEU A 234 -1.39 27.85 -1.99
N ASN A 235 -1.44 28.48 -3.17
CA ASN A 235 -2.63 29.10 -3.75
C ASN A 235 -3.37 28.15 -4.69
#